data_AF-A0A1I8BZW5-F1
#
_entry.id   AF-A0A1I8BZW5-F1
#
_cell.length_a   1.000
_cell.length_b   1.000
_cell.length_c   1.000
_cell.angle_alpha   90.00
_cell.angle_beta   90.00
_cell.angle_gamma   90.00
#
_symmetry.space_group_name_H-M   'P 1'
#
loop_
_entity.id
_entity.type
_entity.pdbx_description
1 polymer ?
#
loop_
_entity_poly.entity_id
_entity_poly.type
_entity_poly.pdbx_seq_one_letter_code
_entity_poly.pdbx_strand_id
1 'polypeptide(L)'
;MVSYSSTGVELSEKPRFAYFSRVVPPDNLQAKAMAHLIAALGWNYVHAIVDTGSYGERGMDSFRAAATDLNICIDGDVHKISRRWTDEQYEELILRMRSSKARGVVMFVDEDNLRRFLSNLKRLILAEKIKPNMPRLRNYFWFVASDSWGMKLSVVKGFEHIINGAITVAPKVRYLQGFAEYFAALGPSNTFLSEYWQSMNCSEHFHPNFGSCFKTQGHSFKQEAYVPFVYDAVQLVAKALHNYIKEDCGFDSKWEDCELANNAFDGKRLQKLYRNVSLIDGQPPLIDANGDGNGQYSIFQLDERGLYRRVGGWIDNELIDLDVPDIRAGLQRIVTETGTIEEDISYIPLSVCSLPCAEGHYKAYQDQSCCWTCIPCDTSTSIIPNKTRQRSNTF
;
A
#
# COMPACT_ATOMS: atom_id res chain seq x y z
N MET A 1 11.87 -21.28 8.04
CA MET A 1 10.50 -20.96 7.58
C MET A 1 10.60 -19.84 6.56
N VAL A 2 9.89 -19.92 5.44
CA VAL A 2 9.80 -18.84 4.43
C VAL A 2 8.34 -18.39 4.35
N SER A 3 8.03 -17.20 4.85
CA SER A 3 6.67 -16.64 4.86
C SER A 3 6.35 -15.94 3.53
N TYR A 4 5.12 -16.10 3.07
CA TYR A 4 4.62 -15.46 1.86
C TYR A 4 3.84 -14.16 2.13
N SER A 5 3.55 -13.81 3.39
CA SER A 5 2.66 -12.68 3.72
C SER A 5 3.00 -11.91 5.00
N SER A 6 3.95 -12.38 5.83
CA SER A 6 4.25 -11.70 7.10
C SER A 6 5.22 -10.53 6.88
N THR A 7 4.73 -9.29 6.96
CA THR A 7 5.49 -8.07 6.63
C THR A 7 6.00 -7.28 7.85
N GLY A 8 5.61 -7.66 9.07
CA GLY A 8 6.03 -6.99 10.32
C GLY A 8 7.55 -6.78 10.45
N VAL A 9 7.97 -5.58 10.85
CA VAL A 9 9.38 -5.17 10.92
C VAL A 9 10.16 -5.98 11.97
N GLU A 10 9.52 -6.40 13.05
CA GLU A 10 10.09 -7.24 14.12
C GLU A 10 10.67 -8.56 13.60
N LEU A 11 10.13 -9.10 12.51
CA LEU A 11 10.55 -10.38 11.94
C LEU A 11 11.93 -10.30 11.25
N SER A 12 12.44 -9.08 11.07
CA SER A 12 13.81 -8.82 10.63
C SER A 12 14.83 -8.93 11.79
N GLU A 13 14.42 -9.03 13.05
CA GLU A 13 15.31 -9.20 14.21
C GLU A 13 15.89 -10.63 14.27
N LYS A 14 16.96 -10.91 13.51
CA LYS A 14 17.55 -12.26 13.40
C LYS A 14 18.06 -12.88 14.71
N PRO A 15 18.49 -12.13 15.74
CA PRO A 15 18.74 -12.72 17.05
C PRO A 15 17.51 -13.39 17.68
N ARG A 16 16.30 -12.88 17.43
CA ARG A 16 15.02 -13.51 17.84
C ARG A 16 14.52 -14.54 16.83
N PHE A 17 14.68 -14.23 15.54
CA PHE A 17 14.06 -14.98 14.44
C PHE A 17 15.10 -15.52 13.45
N ALA A 18 16.09 -16.26 13.94
CA ALA A 18 17.25 -16.70 13.16
C ALA A 18 16.88 -17.46 11.86
N TYR A 19 15.86 -18.32 11.93
CA TYR A 19 15.40 -19.16 10.80
C TYR A 19 14.19 -18.59 10.04
N PHE A 20 13.79 -17.36 10.36
CA PHE A 20 12.70 -16.69 9.67
C PHE A 20 13.23 -16.02 8.40
N SER A 21 12.53 -16.27 7.30
CA SER A 21 12.72 -15.56 6.05
C SER A 21 11.35 -15.29 5.42
N ARG A 22 11.27 -14.36 4.47
CA ARG A 22 10.05 -13.98 3.78
C ARG A 22 10.34 -13.51 2.37
N VAL A 23 9.44 -13.79 1.45
CA VAL A 23 9.52 -13.31 0.05
C VAL A 23 8.83 -11.95 -0.13
N VAL A 24 8.05 -11.54 0.85
CA VAL A 24 7.43 -10.21 0.89
C VAL A 24 8.38 -9.21 1.55
N PRO A 25 8.38 -7.94 1.11
CA PRO A 25 9.18 -6.92 1.75
C PRO A 25 8.64 -6.51 3.13
N PRO A 26 9.51 -6.06 4.04
CA PRO A 26 9.12 -5.56 5.35
C PRO A 26 8.34 -4.23 5.29
N ASP A 27 7.45 -3.99 6.26
CA ASP A 27 6.56 -2.81 6.30
C ASP A 27 7.30 -1.46 6.34
N ASN A 28 8.55 -1.43 6.82
CA ASN A 28 9.35 -0.20 6.80
C ASN A 28 9.67 0.27 5.37
N LEU A 29 9.79 -0.65 4.39
CA LEU A 29 9.98 -0.29 2.99
C LEU A 29 8.68 0.22 2.36
N GLN A 30 7.54 -0.37 2.72
CA GLN A 30 6.24 0.16 2.33
C GLN A 30 6.03 1.58 2.85
N ALA A 31 6.35 1.80 4.13
CA ALA A 31 6.24 3.09 4.77
C ALA A 31 7.10 4.17 4.09
N LYS A 32 8.34 3.81 3.68
CA LYS A 32 9.18 4.68 2.85
C LYS A 32 8.54 4.96 1.49
N ALA A 33 8.01 3.95 0.80
CA ALA A 33 7.34 4.12 -0.48
C ALA A 33 6.14 5.09 -0.38
N MET A 34 5.34 4.96 0.69
CA MET A 34 4.22 5.86 0.96
C MET A 34 4.66 7.29 1.26
N ALA A 35 5.74 7.48 2.03
CA ALA A 35 6.30 8.81 2.28
C ALA A 35 6.83 9.47 0.99
N HIS A 36 7.53 8.72 0.13
CA HIS A 36 8.00 9.20 -1.18
C HIS A 36 6.83 9.56 -2.11
N LEU A 37 5.76 8.75 -2.11
CA LEU A 37 4.53 9.05 -2.85
C LEU A 37 3.90 10.37 -2.40
N ILE A 38 3.74 10.58 -1.10
CA ILE A 38 3.16 11.81 -0.53
C ILE A 38 4.03 13.03 -0.88
N ALA A 39 5.35 12.90 -0.75
CA ALA A 39 6.30 13.95 -1.13
C ALA A 39 6.21 14.29 -2.62
N ALA A 40 6.14 13.28 -3.50
CA ALA A 40 6.00 13.47 -4.95
C ALA A 40 4.68 14.15 -5.34
N LEU A 41 3.61 13.92 -4.58
CA LEU A 41 2.33 14.62 -4.74
C LEU A 41 2.38 16.08 -4.25
N GLY A 42 3.48 16.51 -3.63
CA GLY A 42 3.64 17.85 -3.06
C GLY A 42 2.83 18.06 -1.77
N TRP A 43 2.45 16.97 -1.10
CA TRP A 43 1.77 17.02 0.19
C TRP A 43 2.81 17.07 1.30
N ASN A 44 2.56 17.88 2.33
CA ASN A 44 3.45 18.00 3.48
C ASN A 44 2.71 18.02 4.83
N TYR A 45 1.39 17.87 4.82
CA TYR A 45 0.57 17.88 6.03
C TYR A 45 -0.56 16.88 5.88
N VAL A 46 -0.54 15.79 6.65
CA VAL A 46 -1.47 14.65 6.47
C VAL A 46 -2.05 14.18 7.79
N HIS A 47 -3.23 13.58 7.74
CA HIS A 47 -3.72 12.73 8.83
C HIS A 47 -3.09 11.34 8.73
N ALA A 48 -3.02 10.65 9.87
CA ALA A 48 -2.50 9.30 9.97
C ALA A 48 -3.46 8.44 10.80
N ILE A 49 -3.97 7.36 10.21
CA ILE A 49 -4.87 6.39 10.86
C ILE A 49 -4.18 5.03 10.90
N VAL A 50 -4.24 4.37 12.05
CA VAL A 50 -3.54 3.11 12.27
C VAL A 50 -4.35 2.14 13.13
N ASP A 51 -4.30 0.85 12.80
CA ASP A 51 -4.79 -0.19 13.70
C ASP A 51 -3.85 -0.40 14.88
N THR A 52 -4.44 -0.51 16.07
CA THR A 52 -3.76 -1.00 17.26
C THR A 52 -3.27 -2.43 17.04
N GLY A 53 -1.95 -2.63 17.13
CA GLY A 53 -1.30 -3.90 16.82
C GLY A 53 0.10 -3.70 16.22
N SER A 54 0.85 -4.80 16.05
CA SER A 54 2.26 -4.70 15.61
C SER A 54 2.39 -4.22 14.16
N TYR A 55 1.55 -4.70 13.24
CA TYR A 55 1.55 -4.27 11.83
C TYR A 55 1.27 -2.78 11.70
N GLY A 56 0.12 -2.33 12.22
CA GLY A 56 -0.29 -0.94 12.11
C GLY A 56 0.72 0.01 12.76
N GLU A 57 0.97 -0.15 14.07
CA GLU A 57 1.77 0.82 14.82
C GLU A 57 3.22 0.88 14.33
N ARG A 58 3.86 -0.27 14.04
CA ARG A 58 5.24 -0.27 13.53
C ARG A 58 5.34 0.25 12.10
N GLY A 59 4.36 -0.04 11.26
CA GLY A 59 4.26 0.53 9.91
C GLY A 59 4.16 2.06 9.98
N MET A 60 3.31 2.57 10.87
CA MET A 60 3.13 4.01 11.08
C MET A 60 4.35 4.69 11.71
N ASP A 61 5.04 4.05 12.64
CA ASP A 61 6.29 4.59 13.21
C ASP A 61 7.39 4.68 12.13
N SER A 62 7.48 3.66 11.27
CA SER A 62 8.38 3.67 10.11
C SER A 62 7.99 4.77 9.12
N PHE A 63 6.69 5.01 8.92
CA PHE A 63 6.19 6.07 8.07
C PHE A 63 6.55 7.43 8.65
N ARG A 64 6.33 7.66 9.95
CA ARG A 64 6.68 8.91 10.63
C ARG A 64 8.17 9.23 10.48
N ALA A 65 9.04 8.22 10.61
CA ALA A 65 10.48 8.40 10.39
C ALA A 65 10.78 8.84 8.95
N ALA A 66 10.29 8.10 7.96
CA ALA A 66 10.51 8.44 6.54
C ALA A 66 9.86 9.78 6.13
N ALA A 67 8.70 10.11 6.70
CA ALA A 67 7.99 11.36 6.48
C ALA A 67 8.77 12.56 7.01
N THR A 68 9.43 12.41 8.16
CA THR A 68 10.26 13.46 8.78
C THR A 68 11.43 13.83 7.86
N ASP A 69 12.10 12.83 7.28
CA ASP A 69 13.20 13.04 6.33
C ASP A 69 12.77 13.78 5.04
N LEU A 70 11.47 13.72 4.72
CA LEU A 70 10.86 14.35 3.54
C LEU A 70 10.08 15.63 3.87
N ASN A 71 10.19 16.16 5.09
CA ASN A 71 9.47 17.34 5.56
C ASN A 71 7.94 17.22 5.47
N ILE A 72 7.39 16.04 5.79
CA ILE A 72 5.96 15.78 5.90
C ILE A 72 5.59 15.71 7.38
N CYS A 73 4.62 16.52 7.81
CA CYS A 73 4.10 16.51 9.18
C CYS A 73 2.77 15.75 9.26
N ILE A 74 2.57 15.09 10.40
CA ILE A 74 1.29 14.51 10.77
C ILE A 74 0.51 15.56 11.56
N ASP A 75 -0.74 15.78 11.20
CA ASP A 75 -1.65 16.67 11.90
C ASP A 75 -2.03 16.09 13.27
N GLY A 76 -1.58 16.75 14.33
CA GLY A 76 -1.77 16.30 15.70
C GLY A 76 -1.14 14.91 15.94
N ASP A 77 -1.91 14.03 16.57
CA ASP A 77 -1.50 12.67 16.89
C ASP A 77 -1.97 11.65 15.85
N VAL A 78 -1.22 10.56 15.73
CA VAL A 78 -1.65 9.38 14.98
C VAL A 78 -2.94 8.81 15.61
N HIS A 79 -3.96 8.66 14.78
CA HIS A 79 -5.27 8.16 15.19
C HIS A 79 -5.25 6.63 15.28
N LYS A 80 -5.09 6.11 16.50
CA LYS A 80 -5.07 4.67 16.80
C LYS A 80 -6.49 4.13 16.93
N ILE A 81 -6.92 3.31 15.98
CA ILE A 81 -8.23 2.65 16.00
C ILE A 81 -8.12 1.19 16.44
N SER A 82 -9.21 0.61 16.93
CA SER A 82 -9.24 -0.79 17.31
C SER A 82 -10.54 -1.43 16.90
N ARG A 83 -10.54 -2.77 16.79
CA ARG A 83 -11.75 -3.55 16.46
C ARG A 83 -12.90 -3.35 17.45
N ARG A 84 -12.61 -2.88 18.67
CA ARG A 84 -13.61 -2.62 19.72
C ARG A 84 -14.26 -1.24 19.63
N TRP A 85 -13.81 -0.37 18.73
CA TRP A 85 -14.38 0.96 18.58
C TRP A 85 -15.87 0.88 18.26
N THR A 86 -16.66 1.81 18.79
CA THR A 86 -18.06 2.00 18.40
C THR A 86 -18.16 2.89 17.17
N ASP A 87 -19.33 2.91 16.54
CA ASP A 87 -19.56 3.75 15.36
C ASP A 87 -19.48 5.25 15.71
N GLU A 88 -19.88 5.64 16.91
CA GLU A 88 -19.75 7.02 17.41
C GLU A 88 -18.29 7.47 17.50
N GLN A 89 -17.39 6.58 17.91
CA GLN A 89 -15.95 6.88 17.98
C GLN A 89 -15.36 7.10 16.58
N TYR A 90 -15.82 6.32 15.58
CA TYR A 90 -15.45 6.56 14.18
C TYR A 90 -15.98 7.91 13.68
N GLU A 91 -17.22 8.27 14.00
CA GLU A 91 -17.78 9.56 13.60
C GLU A 91 -17.04 10.74 14.23
N GLU A 92 -16.75 10.66 15.53
CA GLU A 92 -16.02 11.70 16.25
C GLU A 92 -14.64 11.93 15.63
N LEU A 93 -13.93 10.85 15.30
CA LEU A 93 -12.65 10.91 14.60
C LEU A 93 -12.76 11.64 13.26
N ILE A 94 -13.73 11.25 12.42
CA ILE A 94 -13.93 11.83 11.08
C ILE A 94 -14.23 13.35 11.19
N LEU A 95 -15.10 13.74 12.13
CA LEU A 95 -15.46 15.14 12.35
C LEU A 95 -14.29 15.96 12.90
N ARG A 96 -13.47 15.36 13.77
CA ARG A 96 -12.25 15.98 14.29
C ARG A 96 -11.23 16.21 13.18
N MET A 97 -10.95 15.19 12.36
CA MET A 97 -10.04 15.31 11.21
C MET A 97 -10.51 16.41 10.26
N ARG A 98 -11.82 16.48 10.00
CA ARG A 98 -12.41 17.51 9.13
C ARG A 98 -12.19 18.94 9.65
N SER A 99 -11.94 19.12 10.93
CA SER A 99 -11.70 20.44 11.52
C SER A 99 -10.27 20.96 11.27
N SER A 100 -9.41 20.13 10.66
CA SER A 100 -8.03 20.46 10.33
C SER A 100 -7.88 21.07 8.92
N LYS A 101 -6.64 21.44 8.58
CA LYS A 101 -6.21 21.78 7.21
C LYS A 101 -5.75 20.55 6.42
N ALA A 102 -5.36 19.46 7.09
CA ALA A 102 -4.95 18.23 6.43
C ALA A 102 -6.13 17.61 5.67
N ARG A 103 -5.83 17.08 4.48
CA ARG A 103 -6.80 16.43 3.57
C ARG A 103 -6.35 15.04 3.16
N GLY A 104 -5.04 14.87 2.96
CA GLY A 104 -4.39 13.59 2.78
C GLY A 104 -4.52 12.74 4.03
N VAL A 105 -4.95 11.49 3.88
CA VAL A 105 -5.13 10.54 4.97
C VAL A 105 -4.30 9.30 4.68
N VAL A 106 -3.26 9.09 5.49
CA VAL A 106 -2.38 7.94 5.43
C VAL A 106 -2.96 6.83 6.29
N MET A 107 -3.15 5.63 5.73
CA MET A 107 -3.82 4.53 6.42
C MET A 107 -2.97 3.25 6.47
N PHE A 108 -2.73 2.76 7.68
CA PHE A 108 -2.22 1.43 7.99
C PHE A 108 -3.29 0.66 8.80
N VAL A 109 -4.34 0.23 8.11
CA VAL A 109 -5.59 -0.25 8.71
C VAL A 109 -6.03 -1.55 8.04
N ASP A 110 -6.48 -2.53 8.82
CA ASP A 110 -7.01 -3.80 8.34
C ASP A 110 -8.36 -3.64 7.61
N GLU A 111 -8.76 -4.68 6.89
CA GLU A 111 -9.95 -4.64 6.03
C GLU A 111 -11.24 -4.38 6.81
N ASP A 112 -11.36 -4.90 8.03
CA ASP A 112 -12.56 -4.76 8.86
C ASP A 112 -12.71 -3.32 9.35
N ASN A 113 -11.66 -2.77 9.98
CA ASN A 113 -11.67 -1.41 10.49
C ASN A 113 -11.78 -0.38 9.36
N LEU A 114 -11.15 -0.64 8.21
CA LEU A 114 -11.28 0.20 7.03
C LEU A 114 -12.73 0.25 6.53
N ARG A 115 -13.39 -0.90 6.39
CA ARG A 115 -14.81 -0.93 5.96
C ARG A 115 -15.72 -0.25 6.99
N ARG A 116 -15.44 -0.37 8.28
CA ARG A 116 -16.18 0.35 9.33
C ARG A 116 -15.97 1.87 9.28
N PHE A 117 -14.74 2.32 9.04
CA PHE A 117 -14.44 3.73 8.81
C PHE A 117 -15.21 4.27 7.60
N LEU A 118 -15.15 3.57 6.45
CA LEU A 118 -15.85 3.97 5.22
C LEU A 118 -17.38 3.97 5.38
N SER A 119 -17.93 3.01 6.13
CA SER A 119 -19.36 2.95 6.47
C SER A 119 -19.81 4.18 7.25
N ASN A 120 -19.05 4.57 8.27
CA ASN A 120 -19.36 5.75 9.08
C ASN A 120 -19.16 7.04 8.28
N LEU A 121 -18.11 7.14 7.46
CA LEU A 121 -17.92 8.26 6.54
C LEU A 121 -19.11 8.41 5.57
N LYS A 122 -19.57 7.31 4.98
CA LYS A 122 -20.77 7.30 4.13
C LYS A 122 -22.00 7.80 4.87
N ARG A 123 -22.22 7.33 6.10
CA ARG A 123 -23.37 7.74 6.92
C ARG A 123 -23.33 9.23 7.23
N LEU A 124 -22.15 9.78 7.56
CA LEU A 124 -21.96 11.21 7.79
C LEU A 124 -22.19 12.02 6.51
N ILE A 125 -21.66 11.61 5.36
CA ILE A 125 -21.90 12.27 4.06
C ILE A 125 -23.40 12.28 3.71
N LEU A 126 -24.13 11.20 4.01
CA LEU A 126 -25.58 11.18 3.80
C LEU A 126 -26.31 12.11 4.75
N ALA A 127 -25.88 12.20 6.01
CA ALA A 127 -26.45 13.10 7.00
C ALA A 127 -26.20 14.59 6.71
N GLU A 128 -25.08 14.93 6.04
CA GLU A 128 -24.76 16.28 5.56
C GLU A 128 -25.90 16.89 4.74
N LYS A 129 -26.58 16.08 3.91
CA LYS A 129 -27.71 16.54 3.07
C LYS A 129 -28.93 16.99 3.85
N ILE A 130 -29.07 16.54 5.10
CA ILE A 130 -30.27 16.73 5.92
C ILE A 130 -29.99 17.75 7.05
N LYS A 131 -28.73 17.85 7.51
CA LYS A 131 -28.32 18.69 8.63
C LYS A 131 -27.54 19.91 8.12
N PRO A 132 -28.13 21.12 8.10
CA PRO A 132 -27.49 22.31 7.51
C PRO A 132 -26.21 22.76 8.22
N ASN A 133 -25.98 22.34 9.47
CA ASN A 133 -24.80 22.71 10.26
C ASN A 133 -23.69 21.62 10.25
N MET A 134 -23.82 20.56 9.45
CA MET A 134 -22.79 19.53 9.35
C MET A 134 -21.62 20.01 8.48
N PRO A 135 -20.35 19.75 8.88
CA PRO A 135 -19.22 20.05 8.03
C PRO A 135 -19.27 19.18 6.77
N ARG A 136 -18.87 19.76 5.63
CA ARG A 136 -18.81 19.02 4.36
C ARG A 136 -17.75 17.95 4.36
N LEU A 137 -18.13 16.71 4.12
CA LEU A 137 -17.20 15.58 4.10
C LEU A 137 -17.00 15.01 2.70
N ARG A 138 -17.94 15.26 1.78
CA ARG A 138 -17.83 14.81 0.39
C ARG A 138 -16.59 15.42 -0.26
N ASN A 139 -15.76 14.56 -0.88
CA ASN A 139 -14.53 14.94 -1.59
C ASN A 139 -13.51 15.73 -0.74
N TYR A 140 -13.57 15.63 0.58
CA TYR A 140 -12.66 16.35 1.48
C TYR A 140 -11.35 15.59 1.73
N PHE A 141 -11.44 14.28 1.91
CA PHE A 141 -10.29 13.42 2.22
C PHE A 141 -9.75 12.74 0.96
N TRP A 142 -8.42 12.71 0.83
CA TRP A 142 -7.72 11.93 -0.19
C TRP A 142 -6.90 10.84 0.49
N PHE A 143 -7.20 9.58 0.16
CA PHE A 143 -6.63 8.44 0.87
C PHE A 143 -5.34 7.94 0.21
N VAL A 144 -4.33 7.66 1.03
CA VAL A 144 -3.13 6.90 0.68
C VAL A 144 -3.04 5.72 1.65
N ALA A 145 -3.29 4.51 1.18
CA ALA A 145 -3.42 3.33 2.04
C ALA A 145 -2.38 2.25 1.76
N SER A 146 -2.03 1.49 2.80
CA SER A 146 -1.13 0.35 2.73
C SER A 146 -1.72 -0.83 1.95
N ASP A 147 -0.94 -1.90 1.83
CA ASP A 147 -1.27 -3.13 1.12
C ASP A 147 -2.42 -3.94 1.74
N SER A 148 -2.77 -3.67 3.00
CA SER A 148 -3.97 -4.23 3.63
C SER A 148 -5.25 -3.87 2.86
N TRP A 149 -5.31 -2.64 2.33
CA TRP A 149 -6.27 -2.21 1.32
C TRP A 149 -5.85 -2.74 -0.05
N GLY A 150 -4.64 -2.38 -0.49
CA GLY A 150 -4.06 -2.83 -1.75
C GLY A 150 -5.03 -2.68 -2.94
N MET A 151 -5.30 -3.77 -3.66
CA MET A 151 -6.21 -3.80 -4.81
C MET A 151 -7.51 -4.57 -4.53
N LYS A 152 -7.87 -4.76 -3.26
CA LYS A 152 -9.01 -5.59 -2.88
C LYS A 152 -10.34 -4.93 -3.26
N LEU A 153 -11.13 -5.61 -4.09
CA LEU A 153 -12.47 -5.17 -4.46
C LEU A 153 -13.48 -5.33 -3.31
N SER A 154 -13.23 -6.27 -2.39
CA SER A 154 -14.05 -6.47 -1.19
C SER A 154 -14.07 -5.25 -0.28
N VAL A 155 -12.98 -4.48 -0.24
CA VAL A 155 -12.86 -3.25 0.56
C VAL A 155 -13.72 -2.13 -0.01
N VAL A 156 -13.64 -1.90 -1.33
CA VAL A 156 -14.26 -0.73 -1.98
C VAL A 156 -15.73 -0.93 -2.30
N LYS A 157 -16.21 -2.18 -2.35
CA LYS A 157 -17.58 -2.51 -2.73
C LYS A 157 -18.61 -1.75 -1.88
N GLY A 158 -19.39 -0.89 -2.54
CA GLY A 158 -20.44 -0.04 -1.95
C GLY A 158 -19.98 1.35 -1.48
N PHE A 159 -18.69 1.67 -1.64
CA PHE A 159 -18.03 2.92 -1.22
C PHE A 159 -17.29 3.62 -2.37
N GLU A 160 -17.37 3.10 -3.60
CA GLU A 160 -16.58 3.52 -4.77
C GLU A 160 -16.68 5.03 -5.02
N HIS A 161 -17.89 5.58 -4.97
CA HIS A 161 -18.16 7.00 -5.16
C HIS A 161 -17.54 7.92 -4.08
N ILE A 162 -17.24 7.39 -2.89
CA ILE A 162 -16.70 8.14 -1.75
C ILE A 162 -15.18 8.14 -1.79
N ILE A 163 -14.59 7.04 -2.21
CA ILE A 163 -13.14 6.81 -2.19
C ILE A 163 -12.51 6.83 -3.59
N ASN A 164 -13.25 7.29 -4.60
CA ASN A 164 -12.69 7.52 -5.93
C ASN A 164 -11.41 8.36 -5.82
N GLY A 165 -10.39 8.01 -6.61
CA GLY A 165 -9.08 8.64 -6.57
C GLY A 165 -8.18 8.18 -5.43
N ALA A 166 -8.65 7.32 -4.50
CA ALA A 166 -7.81 6.74 -3.45
C ALA A 166 -6.59 6.04 -4.06
N ILE A 167 -5.44 6.25 -3.44
CA ILE A 167 -4.16 5.72 -3.87
C ILE A 167 -3.78 4.61 -2.89
N THR A 168 -3.37 3.47 -3.42
CA THR A 168 -2.94 2.32 -2.62
C THR A 168 -1.59 1.83 -3.07
N VAL A 169 -0.82 1.29 -2.13
CA VAL A 169 0.43 0.60 -2.41
C VAL A 169 0.23 -0.90 -2.27
N ALA A 170 0.81 -1.67 -3.19
CA ALA A 170 0.87 -3.12 -3.05
C ALA A 170 2.26 -3.61 -3.48
N PRO A 171 2.78 -4.70 -2.88
CA PRO A 171 4.00 -5.32 -3.37
C PRO A 171 3.92 -5.55 -4.89
N LYS A 172 5.04 -5.36 -5.59
CA LYS A 172 5.11 -5.57 -7.03
C LYS A 172 4.96 -7.07 -7.32
N VAL A 173 3.87 -7.42 -7.99
CA VAL A 173 3.50 -8.80 -8.28
C VAL A 173 3.55 -9.07 -9.78
N ARG A 174 3.86 -10.31 -10.14
CA ARG A 174 3.79 -10.79 -11.53
C ARG A 174 2.59 -11.68 -11.73
N TYR A 175 1.95 -11.59 -12.90
CA TYR A 175 0.87 -12.50 -13.24
C TYR A 175 1.45 -13.88 -13.59
N LEU A 176 0.91 -14.94 -12.99
CA LEU A 176 1.35 -16.31 -13.23
C LEU A 176 0.34 -17.01 -14.14
N GLN A 177 0.57 -16.90 -15.46
CA GLN A 177 -0.31 -17.50 -16.47
C GLN A 177 -0.57 -19.00 -16.21
N GLY A 178 0.49 -19.77 -15.92
CA GLY A 178 0.36 -21.19 -15.61
C GLY A 178 -0.47 -21.49 -14.36
N PHE A 179 -0.48 -20.60 -13.36
CA PHE A 179 -1.36 -20.77 -12.19
C PHE A 179 -2.82 -20.57 -12.57
N ALA A 180 -3.12 -19.55 -13.37
CA ALA A 180 -4.49 -19.28 -13.83
C ALA A 180 -5.05 -20.45 -14.66
N GLU A 181 -4.23 -21.00 -15.55
CA GLU A 181 -4.58 -22.18 -16.36
C GLU A 181 -4.79 -23.42 -15.49
N TYR A 182 -3.86 -23.69 -14.57
CA TYR A 182 -3.97 -24.78 -13.61
C TYR A 182 -5.26 -24.67 -12.78
N PHE A 183 -5.51 -23.51 -12.17
CA PHE A 183 -6.68 -23.30 -11.33
C PHE A 183 -8.00 -23.43 -12.11
N ALA A 184 -8.06 -22.90 -13.34
CA ALA A 184 -9.23 -23.04 -14.20
C ALA A 184 -9.51 -24.49 -14.59
N ALA A 185 -8.49 -25.35 -14.66
CA ALA A 185 -8.62 -26.76 -14.97
C ALA A 185 -9.05 -27.62 -13.76
N LEU A 186 -8.99 -27.10 -12.52
CA LEU A 186 -9.40 -27.82 -11.33
C LEU A 186 -10.92 -28.06 -11.28
N GLY A 187 -11.33 -29.13 -10.63
CA GLY A 187 -12.70 -29.38 -10.20
C GLY A 187 -12.81 -29.43 -8.66
N PRO A 188 -13.99 -29.74 -8.11
CA PRO A 188 -14.21 -29.87 -6.67
C PRO A 188 -13.59 -31.18 -6.11
N SER A 189 -12.26 -31.31 -6.18
CA SER A 189 -11.54 -32.55 -5.88
C SER A 189 -11.19 -32.76 -4.40
N ASN A 190 -11.34 -31.74 -3.57
CA ASN A 190 -11.11 -31.80 -2.13
C ASN A 190 -12.09 -30.88 -1.40
N THR A 191 -12.15 -30.98 -0.06
CA THR A 191 -13.09 -30.25 0.79
C THR A 191 -13.09 -28.74 0.54
N PHE A 192 -11.91 -28.10 0.42
CA PHE A 192 -11.79 -26.66 0.20
C PHE A 192 -12.28 -26.24 -1.18
N LEU A 193 -11.92 -27.00 -2.21
CA LEU A 193 -12.39 -26.73 -3.57
C LEU A 193 -13.88 -26.99 -3.71
N SER A 194 -14.44 -27.98 -3.01
CA SER A 194 -15.88 -28.25 -2.98
C SER A 194 -16.67 -27.13 -2.31
N GLU A 195 -16.18 -26.60 -1.18
CA GLU A 195 -16.80 -25.45 -0.52
C GLU A 195 -16.75 -24.21 -1.43
N TYR A 196 -15.60 -23.92 -2.04
CA TYR A 196 -15.47 -22.81 -2.97
C TYR A 196 -16.38 -22.98 -4.20
N TRP A 197 -16.44 -24.19 -4.76
CA TRP A 197 -17.33 -24.55 -5.86
C TRP A 197 -18.80 -24.26 -5.55
N GLN A 198 -19.25 -24.61 -4.34
CA GLN A 198 -20.60 -24.30 -3.87
C GLN A 198 -20.82 -22.80 -3.70
N SER A 199 -19.86 -22.08 -3.13
CA SER A 199 -19.97 -20.61 -2.93
C SER A 199 -20.11 -19.82 -4.25
N MET A 200 -19.66 -20.41 -5.36
CA MET A 200 -19.73 -19.84 -6.71
C MET A 200 -20.96 -20.32 -7.49
N ASN A 201 -21.91 -21.01 -6.84
CA ASN A 201 -23.08 -21.63 -7.47
C ASN A 201 -22.75 -22.57 -8.64
N CYS A 202 -21.56 -23.17 -8.62
CA CYS A 202 -21.15 -24.14 -9.64
C CYS A 202 -21.80 -25.52 -9.46
N SER A 203 -22.55 -25.73 -8.38
CA SER A 203 -23.20 -27.02 -8.08
C SER A 203 -24.54 -27.22 -8.79
N GLU A 204 -25.14 -26.15 -9.33
CA GLU A 204 -26.49 -26.20 -9.93
C GLU A 204 -26.52 -26.94 -11.28
N HIS A 205 -25.40 -26.93 -12.00
CA HIS A 205 -25.25 -27.58 -13.31
C HIS A 205 -23.96 -28.40 -13.34
N PHE A 206 -23.90 -29.39 -14.23
CA PHE A 206 -22.66 -30.12 -14.45
C PHE A 206 -21.64 -29.22 -15.15
N HIS A 207 -20.56 -28.91 -14.45
CA HIS A 207 -19.38 -28.25 -15.01
C HIS A 207 -18.15 -29.14 -14.83
N PRO A 208 -17.36 -29.39 -15.90
CA PRO A 208 -16.17 -30.22 -15.79
C PRO A 208 -15.06 -29.61 -14.90
N ASN A 209 -14.98 -28.28 -14.82
CA ASN A 209 -13.94 -27.56 -14.07
C ASN A 209 -14.33 -26.10 -13.76
N PHE A 210 -13.52 -25.41 -12.94
CA PHE A 210 -13.80 -24.03 -12.52
C PHE A 210 -13.86 -23.08 -13.72
N GLY A 211 -13.00 -23.26 -14.72
CA GLY A 211 -12.99 -22.42 -15.91
C GLY A 211 -14.30 -22.48 -16.69
N SER A 212 -14.91 -23.67 -16.80
CA SER A 212 -16.23 -23.85 -17.41
C SER A 212 -17.34 -23.22 -16.57
N CYS A 213 -17.32 -23.40 -15.24
CA CYS A 213 -18.30 -22.76 -14.36
C CYS A 213 -18.20 -21.23 -14.42
N PHE A 214 -17.00 -20.66 -14.35
CA PHE A 214 -16.79 -19.21 -14.40
C PHE A 214 -17.37 -18.60 -15.66
N LYS A 215 -17.19 -19.26 -16.82
CA LYS A 215 -17.80 -18.83 -18.09
C LYS A 215 -19.33 -18.87 -18.02
N THR A 216 -19.94 -19.93 -17.50
CA THR A 216 -21.40 -20.04 -17.40
C THR A 216 -21.99 -18.99 -16.44
N GLN A 217 -21.33 -18.74 -15.31
CA GLN A 217 -21.78 -17.79 -14.29
C GLN A 217 -21.38 -16.33 -14.60
N GLY A 218 -20.67 -16.08 -15.71
CA GLY A 218 -20.18 -14.74 -16.05
C GLY A 218 -19.12 -14.20 -15.09
N HIS A 219 -18.42 -15.07 -14.38
CA HIS A 219 -17.31 -14.71 -13.50
C HIS A 219 -16.02 -14.53 -14.28
N SER A 220 -15.24 -13.51 -13.92
CA SER A 220 -13.87 -13.32 -14.41
C SER A 220 -12.89 -13.79 -13.35
N PHE A 221 -11.98 -14.69 -13.73
CA PHE A 221 -10.89 -15.10 -12.85
C PHE A 221 -9.93 -13.93 -12.67
N LYS A 222 -9.68 -13.54 -11.42
CA LYS A 222 -8.67 -12.56 -11.04
C LYS A 222 -7.72 -13.24 -10.07
N GLN A 223 -6.46 -13.36 -10.47
CA GLN A 223 -5.43 -13.92 -9.61
C GLN A 223 -5.26 -13.04 -8.36
N GLU A 224 -5.28 -13.67 -7.19
CA GLU A 224 -5.04 -12.99 -5.92
C GLU A 224 -3.57 -12.52 -5.86
N ALA A 225 -3.35 -11.32 -5.29
CA ALA A 225 -2.07 -10.62 -5.37
C ALA A 225 -0.90 -11.38 -4.69
N TYR A 226 -1.19 -12.21 -3.69
CA TYR A 226 -0.19 -12.97 -2.94
C TYR A 226 0.15 -14.34 -3.52
N VAL A 227 -0.58 -14.82 -4.54
CA VAL A 227 -0.28 -16.09 -5.21
C VAL A 227 1.18 -16.17 -5.71
N PRO A 228 1.77 -15.13 -6.34
CA PRO A 228 3.16 -15.16 -6.75
C PRO A 228 4.14 -15.33 -5.58
N PHE A 229 3.84 -14.75 -4.41
CA PHE A 229 4.68 -14.91 -3.22
C PHE A 229 4.61 -16.34 -2.66
N VAL A 230 3.44 -16.98 -2.68
CA VAL A 230 3.32 -18.40 -2.32
C VAL A 230 4.16 -19.25 -3.26
N TYR A 231 4.03 -19.04 -4.57
CA TYR A 231 4.81 -19.73 -5.59
C TYR A 231 6.31 -19.53 -5.39
N ASP A 232 6.73 -18.29 -5.16
CA ASP A 232 8.13 -17.94 -4.95
C ASP A 232 8.72 -18.56 -3.69
N ALA A 233 7.98 -18.58 -2.58
CA ALA A 233 8.43 -19.22 -1.35
C ALA A 233 8.70 -20.72 -1.55
N VAL A 234 7.81 -21.40 -2.28
CA VAL A 234 7.98 -22.83 -2.62
C VAL A 234 9.17 -23.04 -3.54
N GLN A 235 9.26 -22.25 -4.62
CA GLN A 235 10.36 -22.38 -5.60
C GLN A 235 11.72 -22.11 -4.97
N LEU A 236 11.78 -21.15 -4.06
CA LEU A 236 13.00 -20.80 -3.34
C LEU A 236 13.51 -21.95 -2.48
N VAL A 237 12.63 -22.60 -1.73
CA VAL A 237 12.99 -23.77 -0.93
C VAL A 237 13.31 -24.98 -1.82
N ALA A 238 12.55 -25.20 -2.90
CA ALA A 238 12.79 -26.29 -3.84
C ALA A 238 14.15 -26.18 -4.52
N LYS A 239 14.53 -24.99 -4.99
CA LYS A 239 15.85 -24.72 -5.58
C LYS A 239 16.98 -24.95 -4.58
N ALA A 240 16.80 -24.54 -3.33
CA ALA A 240 17.80 -24.76 -2.28
C ALA A 240 17.95 -26.23 -1.90
N LEU A 241 16.85 -26.99 -1.82
CA LEU A 241 16.90 -28.44 -1.63
C LEU A 241 17.60 -29.14 -2.80
N HIS A 242 17.28 -28.75 -4.04
CA HIS A 242 17.94 -29.27 -5.23
C HIS A 242 19.45 -29.03 -5.18
N ASN A 243 19.88 -27.81 -4.84
CA ASN A 243 21.30 -27.48 -4.71
C ASN A 243 21.96 -28.26 -3.56
N TYR A 244 21.29 -28.41 -2.42
CA TYR A 244 21.79 -29.20 -1.30
C TYR A 244 22.06 -30.65 -1.74
N ILE A 245 21.06 -31.29 -2.36
CA ILE A 245 21.16 -32.68 -2.84
C ILE A 245 22.28 -32.80 -3.87
N LYS A 246 22.37 -31.85 -4.80
CA LYS A 246 23.42 -31.82 -5.82
C LYS A 246 24.82 -31.72 -5.23
N GLU A 247 25.02 -30.90 -4.19
CA GLU A 247 26.32 -30.71 -3.54
C GLU A 247 26.80 -31.98 -2.81
N ASP A 248 25.90 -32.74 -2.20
CA ASP A 248 26.25 -33.90 -1.37
C ASP A 248 26.20 -35.23 -2.14
N CYS A 249 25.27 -35.38 -3.09
CA CYS A 249 25.03 -36.65 -3.79
C CYS A 249 25.62 -36.69 -5.20
N GLY A 250 25.91 -35.52 -5.81
CA GLY A 250 26.24 -35.42 -7.23
C GLY A 250 25.05 -35.72 -8.16
N PHE A 251 25.26 -35.64 -9.48
CA PHE A 251 24.22 -35.91 -10.49
C PHE A 251 24.20 -37.35 -11.00
N ASP A 252 25.35 -38.04 -10.95
CA ASP A 252 25.53 -39.34 -11.60
C ASP A 252 25.19 -40.52 -10.67
N SER A 253 24.99 -40.26 -9.38
CA SER A 253 24.64 -41.25 -8.36
C SER A 253 23.12 -41.37 -8.22
N LYS A 254 22.61 -42.57 -7.94
CA LYS A 254 21.20 -42.74 -7.59
C LYS A 254 20.93 -42.11 -6.24
N TRP A 255 19.74 -41.52 -6.07
CA TRP A 255 19.35 -40.86 -4.81
C TRP A 255 19.39 -41.83 -3.63
N GLU A 256 18.96 -43.08 -3.84
CA GLU A 256 18.91 -44.11 -2.81
C GLU A 256 20.30 -44.48 -2.25
N ASP A 257 21.35 -44.28 -3.05
CA ASP A 257 22.74 -44.55 -2.66
C ASP A 257 23.36 -43.35 -1.90
N CYS A 258 22.67 -42.21 -1.86
CA CYS A 258 23.16 -41.02 -1.16
C CYS A 258 22.86 -41.09 0.34
N GLU A 259 23.85 -40.78 1.18
CA GLU A 259 23.66 -40.75 2.64
C GLU A 259 22.55 -39.78 3.07
N LEU A 260 22.34 -38.68 2.33
CA LEU A 260 21.24 -37.74 2.58
C LEU A 260 19.86 -38.37 2.45
N ALA A 261 19.69 -39.44 1.65
CA ALA A 261 18.38 -40.08 1.50
C ALA A 261 17.87 -40.70 2.80
N ASN A 262 18.79 -41.04 3.70
CA ASN A 262 18.49 -41.64 5.01
C ASN A 262 18.71 -40.66 6.18
N ASN A 263 19.10 -39.42 5.91
CA ASN A 263 19.46 -38.42 6.92
C ASN A 263 18.58 -37.16 6.81
N ALA A 264 18.54 -36.37 7.88
CA ALA A 264 17.84 -35.09 7.89
C ALA A 264 18.72 -33.97 7.29
N PHE A 265 18.09 -33.02 6.59
CA PHE A 265 18.76 -31.80 6.12
C PHE A 265 19.17 -30.90 7.30
N ASP A 266 20.38 -30.33 7.25
CA ASP A 266 20.79 -29.26 8.17
C ASP A 266 20.06 -27.95 7.80
N GLY A 267 19.19 -27.47 8.69
CA GLY A 267 18.43 -26.24 8.49
C GLY A 267 19.26 -24.96 8.34
N LYS A 268 20.43 -24.87 8.99
CA LYS A 268 21.35 -23.72 8.84
C LYS A 268 22.00 -23.74 7.46
N ARG A 269 22.40 -24.91 6.99
CA ARG A 269 22.96 -25.05 5.64
C ARG A 269 21.90 -24.78 4.58
N LEU A 270 20.72 -25.37 4.71
CA LEU A 270 19.60 -25.14 3.80
C LEU A 270 19.23 -23.66 3.72
N GLN A 271 19.27 -22.94 4.86
CA GLN A 271 19.04 -21.51 4.88
C GLN A 271 20.03 -20.70 4.04
N LYS A 272 21.31 -21.03 4.10
CA LYS A 272 22.35 -20.35 3.30
C LYS A 272 22.15 -20.58 1.79
N LEU A 273 21.53 -21.69 1.41
CA LEU A 273 21.28 -22.03 0.00
C LEU A 273 20.10 -21.29 -0.61
N TYR A 274 19.25 -20.63 0.18
CA TYR A 274 18.15 -19.83 -0.34
C TYR A 274 18.23 -18.32 -0.04
N ARG A 275 18.98 -17.88 0.98
CA ARG A 275 19.16 -16.45 1.27
C ARG A 275 20.17 -15.84 0.30
N ASN A 276 19.87 -14.65 -0.23
CA ASN A 276 20.73 -13.95 -1.19
C ASN A 276 21.02 -14.78 -2.46
N VAL A 277 20.06 -15.59 -2.91
CA VAL A 277 20.15 -16.42 -4.12
C VAL A 277 19.08 -16.02 -5.13
N SER A 278 19.46 -15.90 -6.39
CA SER A 278 18.55 -15.63 -7.50
C SER A 278 17.81 -16.89 -7.92
N LEU A 279 16.49 -16.80 -8.10
CA LEU A 279 15.70 -17.88 -8.69
C LEU A 279 16.02 -18.06 -10.17
N ILE A 280 16.19 -16.93 -10.88
CA ILE A 280 16.47 -16.86 -12.31
C ILE A 280 17.86 -16.27 -12.49
N ASP A 281 18.69 -16.89 -13.32
CA ASP A 281 20.05 -16.41 -13.58
C ASP A 281 20.03 -15.03 -14.23
N GLY A 282 20.89 -14.13 -13.74
CA GLY A 282 20.93 -12.73 -14.18
C GLY A 282 19.87 -11.80 -13.57
N GLN A 283 18.97 -12.31 -12.73
CA GLN A 283 18.06 -11.49 -11.91
C GLN A 283 18.62 -11.25 -10.51
N PRO A 284 18.24 -10.18 -9.81
CA PRO A 284 18.63 -9.99 -8.41
C PRO A 284 18.04 -11.10 -7.52
N PRO A 285 18.66 -11.39 -6.36
CA PRO A 285 18.11 -12.29 -5.36
C PRO A 285 16.69 -11.88 -4.97
N LEU A 286 15.80 -12.85 -4.74
CA LEU A 286 14.42 -12.53 -4.32
C LEU A 286 14.37 -12.03 -2.87
N ILE A 287 15.24 -12.59 -2.02
CA ILE A 287 15.38 -12.22 -0.61
C ILE A 287 16.84 -11.90 -0.32
N ASP A 288 17.07 -10.97 0.59
CA ASP A 288 18.40 -10.52 0.98
C ASP A 288 19.14 -11.55 1.87
N ALA A 289 20.35 -11.20 2.31
CA ALA A 289 21.16 -12.04 3.20
C ALA A 289 20.56 -12.21 4.61
N ASN A 290 19.67 -11.31 5.02
CA ASN A 290 18.92 -11.41 6.28
C ASN A 290 17.68 -12.29 6.11
N GLY A 291 17.24 -12.56 4.88
CA GLY A 291 16.06 -13.33 4.56
C GLY A 291 14.80 -12.47 4.45
N ASP A 292 14.92 -11.18 4.17
CA ASP A 292 13.80 -10.28 3.91
C ASP A 292 13.62 -10.07 2.40
N GLY A 293 12.37 -9.94 1.94
CA GLY A 293 12.07 -9.68 0.53
C GLY A 293 12.47 -8.26 0.13
N ASN A 294 12.84 -8.07 -1.14
CA ASN A 294 13.25 -6.76 -1.65
C ASN A 294 12.06 -5.79 -1.73
N GLY A 295 12.29 -4.52 -1.37
CA GLY A 295 11.28 -3.46 -1.42
C GLY A 295 10.96 -3.02 -2.84
N GLN A 296 10.00 -3.69 -3.48
CA GLN A 296 9.43 -3.26 -4.75
C GLN A 296 7.91 -3.16 -4.61
N TYR A 297 7.36 -1.99 -4.88
CA TYR A 297 5.92 -1.72 -4.78
C TYR A 297 5.37 -1.17 -6.08
N SER A 298 4.15 -1.56 -6.42
CA SER A 298 3.34 -0.90 -7.44
C SER A 298 2.33 0.00 -6.76
N ILE A 299 2.08 1.15 -7.39
CA ILE A 299 1.18 2.18 -6.87
C ILE A 299 -0.07 2.16 -7.75
N PHE A 300 -1.23 2.11 -7.11
CA PHE A 300 -2.52 2.00 -7.78
C PHE A 300 -3.42 3.17 -7.40
N GLN A 301 -4.26 3.59 -8.33
CA GLN A 301 -5.31 4.57 -8.07
C GLN A 301 -6.67 3.96 -8.43
N LEU A 302 -7.65 4.16 -7.55
CA LEU A 302 -9.03 3.74 -7.76
C LEU A 302 -9.75 4.74 -8.67
N ASP A 303 -10.40 4.26 -9.73
CA ASP A 303 -11.22 5.09 -10.60
C ASP A 303 -12.71 5.14 -10.17
N GLU A 304 -13.49 5.99 -10.85
CA GLU A 304 -14.93 6.18 -10.58
C GLU A 304 -15.77 4.92 -10.74
N ARG A 305 -15.26 3.92 -11.47
CA ARG A 305 -15.92 2.62 -11.68
C ARG A 305 -15.55 1.59 -10.61
N GLY A 306 -14.74 1.99 -9.62
CA GLY A 306 -14.24 1.09 -8.58
C GLY A 306 -13.13 0.16 -9.07
N LEU A 307 -12.41 0.52 -10.14
CA LEU A 307 -11.32 -0.27 -10.70
C LEU A 307 -9.98 0.37 -10.39
N TYR A 308 -9.02 -0.45 -9.95
CA TYR A 308 -7.65 0.00 -9.73
C TYR A 308 -6.88 0.04 -11.03
N ARG A 309 -6.17 1.14 -11.27
CA ARG A 309 -5.20 1.30 -12.35
C ARG A 309 -3.82 1.50 -11.76
N ARG A 310 -2.80 0.89 -12.35
CA ARG A 310 -1.41 1.13 -11.94
C ARG A 310 -0.99 2.52 -12.44
N VAL A 311 -0.51 3.36 -11.52
CA VAL A 311 -0.10 4.75 -11.77
C VAL A 311 1.38 4.99 -11.51
N GLY A 312 2.11 3.96 -11.10
CA GLY A 312 3.55 4.04 -10.91
C GLY A 312 4.13 2.91 -10.07
N GLY A 313 5.36 3.10 -9.60
CA GLY A 313 6.06 2.15 -8.76
C GLY A 313 7.18 2.78 -7.94
N TRP A 314 7.64 2.02 -6.96
CA TRP A 314 8.75 2.38 -6.09
C TRP A 314 9.65 1.17 -5.90
N ILE A 315 10.96 1.40 -5.96
CA ILE A 315 12.00 0.42 -5.70
C ILE A 315 12.95 1.03 -4.65
N ASP A 316 13.32 0.27 -3.64
CA ASP A 316 14.20 0.75 -2.57
C ASP A 316 15.53 1.28 -3.13
N ASN A 317 15.94 2.47 -2.67
CA ASN A 317 17.10 3.24 -3.14
C ASN A 317 17.04 3.76 -4.59
N GLU A 318 15.88 3.68 -5.25
CA GLU A 318 15.65 4.32 -6.55
C GLU A 318 14.72 5.54 -6.41
N LEU A 319 14.71 6.40 -7.43
CA LEU A 319 13.73 7.47 -7.53
C LEU A 319 12.34 6.85 -7.77
N ILE A 320 11.33 7.41 -7.12
CA ILE A 320 9.95 6.97 -7.31
C ILE A 320 9.48 7.29 -8.74
N ASP A 321 8.87 6.32 -9.41
CA ASP A 321 8.37 6.45 -10.77
C ASP A 321 6.85 6.66 -10.74
N LEU A 322 6.39 7.87 -11.01
CA LEU A 322 4.98 8.29 -10.94
C LEU A 322 4.62 9.26 -12.06
N ASP A 323 3.44 9.06 -12.66
CA ASP A 323 2.77 10.10 -13.44
C ASP A 323 1.98 11.01 -12.48
N VAL A 324 2.69 11.94 -11.84
CA VAL A 324 2.10 12.87 -10.86
C VAL A 324 0.93 13.68 -11.44
N PRO A 325 1.01 14.24 -12.68
CA PRO A 325 -0.13 14.89 -13.32
C PRO A 325 -1.36 13.99 -13.45
N ASP A 326 -1.21 12.75 -13.93
CA ASP A 326 -2.34 11.81 -14.08
C ASP A 326 -2.95 11.45 -12.72
N ILE A 327 -2.11 11.15 -11.72
CA ILE A 327 -2.57 10.84 -10.36
C ILE A 327 -3.38 12.01 -9.78
N ARG A 328 -2.89 13.24 -9.93
CA ARG A 328 -3.57 14.45 -9.46
C ARG A 328 -4.89 14.69 -10.18
N ALA A 329 -4.98 14.32 -11.46
CA ALA A 329 -6.22 14.39 -12.23
C ALA A 329 -7.25 13.33 -11.80
N GLY A 330 -6.79 12.16 -11.36
CA GLY A 330 -7.65 11.09 -10.86
C GLY A 330 -8.17 11.30 -9.43
N LEU A 331 -7.60 12.22 -8.67
CA LEU A 331 -8.06 12.58 -7.33
C LEU A 331 -9.39 13.35 -7.38
N GLN A 332 -10.27 13.12 -6.40
CA GLN A 332 -11.56 13.80 -6.31
C GLN A 332 -11.38 15.32 -6.22
N ARG A 333 -12.08 16.04 -7.12
CA ARG A 333 -12.15 17.51 -7.11
C ARG A 333 -13.01 18.00 -5.95
N ILE A 334 -12.56 19.11 -5.36
CA ILE A 334 -13.29 19.78 -4.29
C ILE A 334 -14.51 20.48 -4.90
N VAL A 335 -15.65 20.30 -4.23
CA VAL A 335 -16.89 21.00 -4.57
C VAL A 335 -17.13 22.04 -3.50
N THR A 336 -17.32 23.29 -3.91
CA THR A 336 -17.46 24.44 -3.01
C THR A 336 -18.79 24.47 -2.28
N GLU A 337 -18.97 25.48 -1.42
CA GLU A 337 -20.23 25.76 -0.71
C GLU A 337 -21.47 25.95 -1.55
N THR A 338 -21.30 26.32 -2.80
CA THR A 338 -22.38 26.57 -3.73
C THR A 338 -22.64 25.39 -4.67
N GLY A 339 -21.92 24.27 -4.51
CA GLY A 339 -22.03 23.12 -5.42
C GLY A 339 -21.27 23.30 -6.74
N THR A 340 -20.49 24.38 -6.87
CA THR A 340 -19.62 24.61 -8.02
C THR A 340 -18.32 23.82 -7.86
N ILE A 341 -17.82 23.26 -8.97
CA ILE A 341 -16.49 22.66 -9.00
C ILE A 341 -15.50 23.82 -8.90
N GLU A 342 -14.53 23.71 -8.00
CA GLU A 342 -13.44 24.69 -7.92
C GLU A 342 -12.59 24.54 -9.20
N GLU A 343 -12.85 25.39 -10.20
CA GLU A 343 -12.26 25.33 -11.56
C GLU A 343 -10.79 25.80 -11.61
N ASP A 344 -10.27 26.33 -10.51
CA ASP A 344 -8.92 26.86 -10.47
C ASP A 344 -7.90 25.70 -10.52
N ILE A 345 -7.34 25.49 -11.71
CA ILE A 345 -6.32 24.46 -12.05
C ILE A 345 -5.06 24.62 -11.17
N SER A 346 -4.89 25.75 -10.47
CA SER A 346 -3.84 25.97 -9.47
C SER A 346 -4.04 25.14 -8.19
N TYR A 347 -5.25 24.68 -7.89
CA TYR A 347 -5.58 23.76 -6.79
C TYR A 347 -5.64 22.32 -7.30
N ILE A 348 -4.47 21.84 -7.68
CA ILE A 348 -4.13 20.43 -7.51
C ILE A 348 -4.55 20.03 -6.08
N PRO A 349 -5.14 18.84 -5.87
CA PRO A 349 -5.51 18.38 -4.53
C PRO A 349 -4.26 18.36 -3.64
N LEU A 350 -4.05 19.43 -2.87
CA LEU A 350 -2.88 19.68 -2.03
C LEU A 350 -3.27 19.48 -0.57
N SER A 351 -2.51 18.64 0.13
CA SER A 351 -2.62 18.50 1.58
C SER A 351 -1.42 19.20 2.24
N VAL A 352 -1.59 20.49 2.53
CA VAL A 352 -0.55 21.35 3.09
C VAL A 352 -1.07 22.18 4.26
N CYS A 353 -0.22 22.43 5.26
CA CYS A 353 -0.61 23.24 6.43
C CYS A 353 -0.71 24.74 6.09
N SER A 354 0.22 25.21 5.26
CA SER A 354 0.31 26.61 4.85
C SER A 354 0.68 26.71 3.37
N LEU A 355 0.01 27.61 2.66
CA LEU A 355 0.35 27.91 1.27
C LEU A 355 1.66 28.71 1.19
N PRO A 356 2.37 28.67 0.05
CA PRO A 356 3.52 29.54 -0.19
C PRO A 356 3.15 31.01 0.04
N CYS A 357 4.03 31.75 0.71
CA CYS A 357 3.80 33.17 0.93
C CYS A 357 3.95 33.95 -0.38
N ALA A 358 3.07 34.92 -0.59
CA ALA A 358 3.19 35.88 -1.68
C ALA A 358 4.46 36.72 -1.54
N GLU A 359 4.88 37.35 -2.64
CA GLU A 359 6.01 38.28 -2.61
C GLU A 359 5.79 39.40 -1.58
N GLY A 360 6.88 39.86 -0.97
CA GLY A 360 6.83 40.84 0.12
C GLY A 360 6.41 40.28 1.48
N HIS A 361 6.27 38.96 1.63
CA HIS A 361 6.06 38.29 2.92
C HIS A 361 7.15 37.26 3.19
N TYR A 362 7.52 37.08 4.46
CA TYR A 362 8.41 36.00 4.91
C TYR A 362 7.63 34.95 5.73
N LYS A 363 8.18 33.74 5.79
CA LYS A 363 7.59 32.63 6.55
C LYS A 363 7.98 32.73 8.02
N ALA A 364 7.00 32.84 8.91
CA ALA A 364 7.18 32.64 10.34
C ALA A 364 6.66 31.26 10.71
N TYR A 365 7.58 30.32 10.97
CA TYR A 365 7.25 28.94 11.34
C TYR A 365 6.60 28.88 12.72
N GLN A 366 5.63 27.99 12.87
CA GLN A 366 4.99 27.65 14.13
C GLN A 366 5.75 26.48 14.81
N ASP A 367 5.19 25.89 15.87
CA ASP A 367 5.81 24.78 16.62
C ASP A 367 6.14 23.54 15.76
N GLN A 368 5.48 23.39 14.59
CA GLN A 368 5.82 22.39 13.58
C GLN A 368 6.51 23.02 12.37
N SER A 369 7.52 22.33 11.81
CA SER A 369 8.26 22.78 10.63
C SER A 369 7.41 22.91 9.36
N CYS A 370 6.26 22.25 9.27
CA CYS A 370 5.40 22.29 8.08
C CYS A 370 4.38 23.44 8.08
N CYS A 371 4.18 24.11 9.21
CA CYS A 371 3.17 25.15 9.37
C CYS A 371 3.84 26.51 9.54
N TRP A 372 3.43 27.49 8.75
CA TRP A 372 3.91 28.87 8.86
C TRP A 372 2.80 29.88 8.66
N THR A 373 3.02 31.08 9.19
CA THR A 373 2.22 32.27 8.86
C THR A 373 3.05 33.18 7.98
N CYS A 374 2.41 33.80 6.98
CA CYS A 374 3.07 34.77 6.11
C CYS A 374 2.99 36.15 6.75
N ILE A 375 4.13 36.69 7.17
CA ILE A 375 4.24 38.02 7.78
C ILE A 375 4.80 39.00 6.74
N PRO A 376 4.21 40.18 6.54
CA PRO A 376 4.72 41.17 5.60
C PRO A 376 6.13 41.61 6.00
N CYS A 377 7.00 41.74 5.00
CA CYS A 377 8.36 42.24 5.19
C CYS A 377 8.33 43.73 5.53
N ASP A 378 9.10 44.15 6.52
CA ASP A 378 9.30 45.56 6.83
C ASP A 378 10.17 46.21 5.74
N THR A 379 9.66 47.25 5.10
CA THR A 379 10.34 47.97 4.01
C THR A 379 11.56 48.76 4.48
N SER A 380 11.74 48.94 5.79
CA SER A 380 12.89 49.67 6.37
C SER A 380 14.10 48.78 6.68
N THR A 381 13.90 47.47 6.88
CA THR A 381 14.96 46.53 7.30
C THR A 381 15.10 45.29 6.42
N SER A 382 14.20 45.06 5.47
CA SER A 382 14.16 43.83 4.67
C SER A 382 14.68 44.05 3.24
N ILE A 383 15.64 43.22 2.83
CA ILE A 383 16.08 43.15 1.43
C ILE A 383 14.98 42.43 0.64
N ILE A 384 14.28 43.13 -0.25
CA ILE A 384 13.41 42.50 -1.25
C ILE A 384 14.33 41.84 -2.29
N PRO A 385 14.37 40.50 -2.41
CA PRO A 385 15.16 39.86 -3.45
C PRO A 385 14.51 40.19 -4.79
N ASN A 386 15.09 41.14 -5.51
CA ASN A 386 14.62 41.51 -6.83
C ASN A 386 14.94 40.34 -7.77
N LYS A 387 13.97 39.45 -8.05
CA LYS A 387 14.13 38.40 -9.05
C LYS A 387 14.09 39.01 -10.45
N THR A 388 15.16 39.72 -10.83
CA THR A 388 15.42 40.08 -12.22
C THR A 388 15.74 38.81 -13.00
N ARG A 389 14.74 38.32 -13.75
CA ARG A 389 14.83 37.36 -14.89
C ARG A 389 16.02 36.40 -14.83
N GLN A 390 15.85 35.25 -14.16
CA GLN A 390 16.60 34.07 -14.58
C GLN A 390 16.03 33.60 -15.92
N ARG A 391 16.77 33.91 -16.99
CA ARG A 391 16.58 33.25 -18.28
C ARG A 391 16.67 31.74 -18.08
N SER A 392 15.70 31.05 -18.66
CA SER A 392 15.76 29.67 -19.09
C SER A 392 17.19 29.24 -19.42
N ASN A 393 17.75 28.33 -18.63
CA ASN A 393 18.74 27.38 -19.10
C ASN A 393 18.26 26.01 -18.62
N THR A 394 17.60 25.32 -19.55
CA THR A 394 17.56 23.85 -19.65
C THR A 394 18.92 23.26 -19.33
N PHE A 395 18.96 22.29 -18.42
CA PHE A 395 19.65 21.00 -18.57
C PHE A 395 18.94 19.94 -17.74
#